data_AF-A0A7U8PUZ2-F1
#
_entry.id   AF-A0A7U8PUZ2-F1
#
_cell.length_a   1.000
_cell.length_b   1.000
_cell.length_c   1.000
_cell.angle_alpha   90.00
_cell.angle_beta   90.00
_cell.angle_gamma   90.00
#
_symmetry.space_group_name_H-M   'P 1'
#
loop_
_entity.id
_entity.type
_entity.pdbx_description
1 polymer ?
#
loop_
_entity_poly.entity_id
_entity_poly.type
_entity_poly.pdbx_seq_one_letter_code
_entity_poly.pdbx_strand_id
1 'polypeptide(L)'
;MERTYAHIDLDERRKIARWRTAKLSVDVIAEKLGRHRSTIFRELKRNRFVDDQIMDLTGYYCTVADQKARERRTRQRKLLRDDHLRQNLNFWRSVVVECFNCNLRRQTSDRSETKSTSAPIAPFPEDLPSWHVKLRGFLYRHSLAAISSTA
;
A
#
# COMPACT_ATOMS: atom_id res chain seq x y z
N MET A 1 11.11 19.15 -16.73
CA MET A 1 11.97 18.53 -15.70
C MET A 1 11.10 17.66 -14.81
N GLU A 2 11.22 16.34 -14.96
CA GLU A 2 10.51 15.38 -14.12
C GLU A 2 11.10 15.43 -12.69
N ARG A 3 10.38 16.06 -11.75
CA ARG A 3 10.75 15.99 -10.34
C ARG A 3 10.23 14.67 -9.78
N THR A 4 10.96 13.59 -10.05
CA THR A 4 10.71 12.31 -9.38
C THR A 4 10.87 12.53 -7.89
N TYR A 5 9.77 12.42 -7.16
CA TYR A 5 9.75 12.54 -5.71
C TYR A 5 10.62 11.42 -5.11
N ALA A 6 11.81 11.78 -4.66
CA ALA A 6 12.76 10.86 -4.07
C ALA A 6 12.69 10.93 -2.55
N HIS A 7 12.50 9.77 -1.92
CA HIS A 7 12.58 9.64 -0.48
C HIS A 7 14.03 9.72 0.00
N ILE A 8 14.21 10.20 1.23
CA ILE A 8 15.49 10.10 1.91
C ILE A 8 15.73 8.63 2.27
N ASP A 9 16.83 8.08 1.78
CA ASP A 9 17.25 6.70 2.07
C ASP A 9 17.94 6.56 3.44
N LEU A 10 18.08 5.33 3.93
CA LEU A 10 18.80 5.05 5.18
C LEU A 10 20.26 5.53 5.12
N ASP A 11 20.94 5.41 3.97
CA ASP A 11 22.31 5.87 3.83
C ASP A 11 22.43 7.40 3.87
N GLU A 12 21.46 8.10 3.27
CA GLU A 12 21.35 9.55 3.40
C GLU A 12 21.11 9.95 4.87
N ARG A 13 20.25 9.22 5.61
CA ARG A 13 20.04 9.45 7.06
C ARG A 13 21.30 9.22 7.88
N ARG A 14 22.09 8.18 7.57
CA ARG A 14 23.39 7.93 8.24
C ARG A 14 24.37 9.07 8.00
N LYS A 15 24.45 9.59 6.77
CA LYS A 15 25.28 10.76 6.43
C LYS A 15 24.83 11.99 7.23
N ILE A 16 23.53 12.27 7.29
CA ILE A 16 22.97 13.37 8.08
C ILE A 16 23.35 13.22 9.56
N ALA A 17 23.20 12.04 10.14
CA ALA A 17 23.56 11.80 11.54
C ALA A 17 25.05 12.08 11.81
N ARG A 18 25.96 11.54 10.99
CA ARG A 18 27.41 11.79 11.11
C ARG A 18 27.75 13.29 11.05
N TRP A 19 27.15 14.00 10.11
CA TRP A 19 27.41 15.43 9.94
C TRP A 19 26.80 16.29 11.05
N ARG A 20 25.69 15.85 11.66
CA ARG A 20 25.14 16.50 12.86
C ARG A 20 26.01 16.27 14.08
N THR A 21 26.61 15.08 14.25
CA THR A 21 27.64 14.84 15.27
C THR A 21 28.86 15.75 15.06
N ALA A 22 29.25 15.96 13.80
CA ALA A 22 30.30 16.91 13.43
C ALA A 22 29.88 18.40 13.47
N LYS A 23 28.67 18.72 13.98
CA LYS A 23 28.13 20.09 14.11
C LYS A 23 28.07 20.90 12.80
N LEU A 24 27.94 20.23 11.66
CA LEU A 24 27.76 20.91 10.37
C LEU A 24 26.38 21.59 10.27
N SER A 25 26.34 22.72 9.56
CA SER A 25 25.10 23.46 9.29
C SER A 25 24.20 22.69 8.31
N VAL A 26 22.91 22.99 8.35
CA VAL A 26 21.91 22.33 7.49
C VAL A 26 22.16 22.63 6.01
N ASP A 27 22.64 23.84 5.68
CA ASP A 27 22.92 24.24 4.31
C ASP A 27 24.10 23.44 3.71
N VAL A 28 25.18 23.27 4.48
CA VAL A 28 26.33 22.45 4.06
C VAL A 28 25.93 20.98 3.90
N ILE A 29 25.07 20.47 4.80
CA ILE A 29 24.53 19.10 4.68
C ILE A 29 23.71 18.96 3.40
N ALA A 30 22.87 19.95 3.09
CA ALA A 30 22.01 19.93 1.91
C ALA A 30 22.83 19.95 0.62
N GLU A 31 23.87 20.80 0.56
CA GLU A 31 24.81 20.87 -0.56
C GLU A 31 25.56 19.54 -0.76
N LYS A 32 26.11 18.95 0.32
CA LYS A 32 26.81 17.65 0.26
C LYS A 32 25.93 16.48 -0.16
N LEU A 33 24.63 16.54 0.12
CA LEU A 33 23.65 15.53 -0.29
C LEU A 33 23.07 15.79 -1.69
N GLY A 34 23.29 16.97 -2.28
CA GLY A 34 22.58 17.39 -3.49
C GLY A 34 21.07 17.50 -3.29
N ARG A 35 20.63 17.76 -2.05
CA ARG A 35 19.21 17.86 -1.68
C ARG A 35 18.86 19.30 -1.36
N HIS A 36 17.58 19.65 -1.53
CA HIS A 36 17.11 20.97 -1.16
C HIS A 36 17.15 21.15 0.38
N ARG A 37 17.57 22.34 0.86
CA ARG A 37 17.65 22.67 2.29
C ARG A 37 16.37 22.33 3.06
N SER A 38 15.20 22.63 2.49
CA SER A 38 13.91 22.38 3.15
C SER A 38 13.63 20.89 3.36
N THR A 39 14.20 20.01 2.54
CA THR A 39 14.07 18.56 2.70
C THR A 39 14.79 18.10 3.96
N ILE A 40 16.02 18.59 4.19
CA ILE A 40 16.80 18.28 5.39
C ILE A 40 16.16 18.89 6.64
N PHE A 41 15.73 20.15 6.59
CA PHE A 41 15.00 20.77 7.72
C PHE A 41 13.74 19.98 8.10
N ARG A 42 12.96 19.55 7.09
CA ARG A 42 11.76 18.75 7.27
C ARG A 42 12.04 17.38 7.88
N GLU A 43 13.14 16.75 7.49
CA GLU A 43 13.58 15.47 8.05
C GLU A 43 13.95 15.63 9.54
N LEU A 44 14.82 16.60 9.84
CA LEU A 44 15.27 16.88 11.20
C LEU A 44 14.11 17.26 12.13
N LYS A 45 13.16 18.08 11.67
CA LYS A 45 12.00 18.49 12.47
C LYS A 45 11.04 17.33 12.75
N ARG A 46 10.83 16.42 11.81
CA ARG A 46 9.89 15.28 11.99
C ARG A 46 10.47 14.14 12.82
N ASN A 47 11.78 13.95 12.76
CA ASN A 47 12.47 12.80 13.34
C ASN A 47 13.36 13.16 14.54
N ARG A 48 13.18 14.35 15.12
CA ARG A 48 13.84 14.71 16.39
C ARG A 48 13.35 13.75 17.49
N PHE A 49 14.29 13.10 18.16
CA PHE A 49 14.01 12.36 19.38
C PHE A 49 14.26 13.30 20.55
N VAL A 50 13.27 13.41 21.43
CA VAL A 50 13.30 14.22 22.64
C VAL A 50 12.84 13.31 23.75
N ASP A 51 13.65 13.23 24.79
CA ASP A 51 13.31 12.51 26.02
C ASP A 51 13.32 13.53 27.16
N ASP A 52 12.21 13.62 27.88
CA ASP A 52 12.03 14.58 28.96
C ASP A 52 12.78 14.15 30.24
N GLN A 53 13.20 12.88 30.34
CA GLN A 53 13.91 12.34 31.49
C GLN A 53 15.43 12.41 31.33
N ILE A 54 15.93 12.26 30.11
CA ILE A 54 17.37 12.24 29.80
C ILE A 54 17.66 13.23 28.67
N MET A 55 18.01 14.47 29.05
CA MET A 55 18.29 15.53 28.08
C MET A 55 19.48 15.20 27.16
N ASP A 56 20.47 14.45 27.65
CA ASP A 56 21.65 14.04 26.88
C ASP A 56 21.34 13.05 25.75
N LEU A 57 20.19 12.37 25.81
CA LEU A 57 19.73 11.46 24.76
C LEU A 57 18.88 12.19 23.71
N THR A 58 18.66 13.50 23.85
CA THR A 58 17.90 14.28 22.88
C THR A 58 18.74 14.52 21.61
N GLY A 59 18.32 13.93 20.49
CA GLY A 59 19.15 13.91 19.28
C GLY A 59 18.45 13.47 18.00
N TYR A 60 19.24 13.40 16.93
CA TYR A 60 18.83 12.82 15.67
C TYR A 60 19.49 11.44 15.49
N TYR A 61 18.67 10.39 15.51
CA TYR A 61 19.13 9.01 15.34
C TYR A 61 18.62 8.45 14.01
N CYS A 62 19.54 8.03 13.15
CA CYS A 62 19.21 7.58 11.79
C CYS A 62 18.31 6.33 11.77
N THR A 63 18.55 5.37 12.67
CA THR A 63 17.78 4.12 12.78
C THR A 63 16.35 4.39 13.24
N VAL A 64 16.18 5.20 14.29
CA VAL A 64 14.87 5.61 14.81
C VAL A 64 14.11 6.43 13.75
N ALA A 65 14.80 7.34 13.07
CA ALA A 65 14.22 8.14 11.99
C ALA A 65 13.70 7.28 10.83
N ASP A 66 14.48 6.25 10.44
CA ASP A 66 14.08 5.31 9.40
C ASP A 66 12.91 4.42 9.83
N GLN A 67 12.97 3.86 11.04
CA GLN A 67 11.88 3.09 11.62
C GLN A 67 10.59 3.90 11.62
N LYS A 68 10.60 5.12 12.17
CA LYS A 68 9.44 6.03 12.15
C LYS A 68 8.95 6.32 10.73
N ALA A 69 9.84 6.39 9.74
CA ALA A 69 9.50 6.60 8.34
C ALA A 69 8.95 5.34 7.64
N ARG A 70 9.35 4.14 8.04
CA ARG A 70 8.80 2.86 7.55
C ARG A 70 7.45 2.57 8.17
N GLU A 71 7.37 2.74 9.48
CA GLU A 71 6.13 2.83 10.25
C GLU A 71 5.17 3.76 9.51
N ARG A 72 5.54 5.04 9.34
CA ARG A 72 5.15 5.92 8.22
C ARG A 72 4.16 5.39 7.19
N ARG A 73 4.73 4.48 6.43
CA ARG A 73 4.34 3.98 5.12
C ARG A 73 3.87 2.53 5.20
N THR A 74 3.79 1.95 6.40
CA THR A 74 3.35 0.57 6.59
C THR A 74 1.95 0.44 6.00
N ARG A 75 1.76 -0.59 5.18
CA ARG A 75 0.48 -0.88 4.55
C ARG A 75 -0.59 -0.99 5.63
N GLN A 76 -1.80 -0.52 5.35
CA GLN A 76 -2.94 -0.56 6.27
C GLN A 76 -2.85 0.37 7.50
N ARG A 77 -1.84 1.24 7.61
CA ARG A 77 -1.79 2.22 8.72
C ARG A 77 -3.05 3.11 8.82
N LYS A 78 -3.65 3.46 7.68
CA LYS A 78 -4.92 4.20 7.67
C LYS A 78 -6.06 3.38 8.29
N LEU A 79 -6.08 2.07 8.04
CA LEU A 79 -7.04 1.13 8.63
C LEU A 79 -6.81 0.88 10.11
N LEU A 80 -5.56 0.97 10.59
CA LEU A 80 -5.24 0.85 12.01
C LEU A 80 -5.62 2.10 12.83
N ARG A 81 -5.69 3.26 12.17
CA ARG A 81 -6.05 4.54 12.82
C ARG A 81 -7.55 4.78 12.84
N ASP A 82 -8.27 4.27 11.84
CA ASP A 82 -9.68 4.58 11.58
C ASP A 82 -10.50 3.29 11.55
N ASP A 83 -11.20 3.03 12.65
CA ASP A 83 -12.03 1.84 12.83
C ASP A 83 -13.21 1.82 11.85
N HIS A 84 -13.78 2.97 11.51
CA HIS A 84 -14.88 3.06 10.56
C HIS A 84 -14.41 2.68 9.14
N LEU A 85 -13.24 3.16 8.72
CA LEU A 85 -12.63 2.76 7.45
C LEU A 85 -12.34 1.25 7.41
N ARG A 86 -11.89 0.68 8.54
CA ARG A 86 -11.62 -0.75 8.67
C ARG A 86 -12.89 -1.59 8.57
N GLN A 87 -13.95 -1.19 9.27
CA GLN A 87 -15.26 -1.85 9.23
C GLN A 87 -15.86 -1.80 7.83
N ASN A 88 -15.83 -0.64 7.17
CA ASN A 88 -16.28 -0.50 5.79
C ASN A 88 -15.51 -1.41 4.83
N LEU A 89 -14.17 -1.45 4.93
CA LEU A 89 -13.38 -2.34 4.08
C LEU A 89 -13.73 -3.82 4.34
N ASN A 90 -13.91 -4.21 5.60
CA ASN A 90 -14.29 -5.58 5.96
C ASN A 90 -15.69 -5.94 5.43
N PHE A 91 -16.65 -5.03 5.54
CA PHE A 91 -17.99 -5.17 4.98
C PHE A 91 -17.94 -5.40 3.47
N TRP A 92 -17.28 -4.51 2.73
CA TRP A 92 -17.15 -4.65 1.27
C TRP A 92 -16.38 -5.92 0.86
N ARG A 93 -15.38 -6.36 1.63
CA ARG A 93 -14.71 -7.64 1.40
C ARG A 93 -15.66 -8.82 1.59
N SER A 94 -16.51 -8.79 2.61
CA SER A 94 -17.54 -9.80 2.84
C SER A 94 -18.52 -9.87 1.67
N VAL A 95 -19.05 -8.72 1.22
CA VAL A 95 -19.99 -8.65 0.09
C VAL A 95 -19.39 -9.22 -1.18
N VAL A 96 -18.12 -8.94 -1.48
CA VAL A 96 -17.44 -9.49 -2.67
C VAL A 96 -17.29 -11.01 -2.59
N VAL A 97 -16.89 -11.53 -1.42
CA VAL A 97 -16.74 -12.98 -1.20
C VAL A 97 -18.09 -13.68 -1.28
N GLU A 98 -19.12 -13.10 -0.69
CA GLU A 98 -20.48 -13.64 -0.69
C GLU A 98 -21.08 -13.63 -2.10
N CYS A 99 -20.88 -12.55 -2.86
CA CYS A 99 -21.31 -12.46 -4.25
C CYS A 99 -20.57 -13.47 -5.15
N PHE A 100 -19.27 -13.69 -4.90
CA PHE A 100 -18.49 -14.74 -5.58
C PHE A 100 -19.01 -16.14 -5.25
N ASN A 101 -19.26 -16.43 -3.96
CA ASN A 101 -19.80 -17.71 -3.51
C ASN A 101 -21.21 -17.97 -4.04
N CYS A 102 -22.05 -16.94 -4.13
CA CYS A 102 -23.39 -17.00 -4.73
C CYS A 102 -23.31 -17.31 -6.24
N ASN A 103 -22.39 -16.67 -6.97
CA ASN A 103 -22.14 -16.96 -8.38
C ASN A 103 -21.63 -18.40 -8.58
N LEU A 104 -20.70 -18.85 -7.74
CA LEU A 104 -20.19 -20.23 -7.78
C LEU A 104 -21.29 -21.26 -7.46
N ARG A 105 -22.20 -20.92 -6.53
CA ARG A 105 -23.37 -21.74 -6.22
C ARG A 105 -24.35 -21.80 -7.39
N ARG A 106 -24.61 -20.69 -8.09
CA ARG A 106 -25.44 -20.68 -9.32
C ARG A 106 -24.85 -21.55 -10.44
N GLN A 107 -23.55 -21.43 -10.69
CA GLN A 107 -22.86 -22.24 -11.72
C GLN A 107 -22.86 -23.74 -11.40
N THR A 108 -22.86 -24.11 -10.12
CA THR A 108 -22.92 -25.53 -9.70
C THR A 108 -24.34 -26.08 -9.70
N SER A 109 -25.37 -25.27 -9.42
CA SER A 109 -26.77 -25.66 -9.58
C SER A 109 -27.17 -25.84 -11.04
N ASP A 110 -26.71 -24.97 -11.95
CA ASP A 110 -26.95 -25.11 -13.40
C ASP A 110 -26.22 -26.33 -14.00
N ARG A 111 -25.16 -26.82 -13.34
CA ARG A 111 -24.39 -28.00 -13.80
C ARG A 111 -25.03 -29.33 -13.39
N SER A 112 -25.88 -29.35 -12.35
CA SER A 112 -26.67 -30.53 -11.96
C SER A 112 -27.96 -30.70 -12.78
N GLU A 113 -28.34 -29.71 -13.58
CA GLU A 113 -29.54 -29.73 -14.43
C GLU A 113 -29.20 -29.75 -15.93
N THR A 114 -28.20 -30.54 -16.36
CA THR A 114 -28.14 -31.01 -17.76
C THR A 114 -28.95 -32.30 -17.93
N LYS A 115 -30.24 -32.21 -17.61
CA LYS A 115 -31.29 -33.00 -18.27
C LYS A 115 -32.39 -32.04 -18.70
N SER A 116 -32.34 -31.69 -19.99
CA SER A 116 -33.46 -31.22 -20.82
C SER A 116 -34.31 -30.05 -20.27
N THR A 117 -34.04 -28.82 -20.72
CA THR A 117 -35.01 -27.88 -21.34
C THR A 117 -34.31 -26.54 -21.54
N SER A 118 -34.21 -26.06 -22.78
CA SER A 118 -33.65 -24.76 -23.12
C SER A 118 -34.59 -23.63 -22.69
N ALA A 119 -34.32 -23.00 -21.54
CA ALA A 119 -34.93 -21.74 -21.15
C ALA A 119 -34.15 -20.55 -21.75
N PRO A 120 -34.83 -19.45 -22.11
CA PRO A 120 -34.17 -18.31 -22.75
C PRO A 120 -33.25 -17.58 -21.77
N ILE A 121 -32.05 -17.25 -22.26
CA ILE A 121 -31.01 -16.50 -21.55
C ILE A 121 -31.57 -15.14 -21.14
N ALA A 122 -31.64 -14.86 -19.84
CA ALA A 122 -31.98 -13.54 -19.32
C ALA A 122 -30.90 -12.51 -19.75
N PRO A 123 -31.29 -11.28 -20.14
CA PRO A 123 -30.33 -10.27 -20.58
C PRO A 123 -29.40 -9.86 -19.42
N PHE A 124 -28.11 -9.78 -19.72
CA PHE A 124 -27.09 -9.32 -18.78
C PHE A 124 -27.36 -7.84 -18.39
N PRO A 125 -27.23 -7.46 -17.10
CA PRO A 125 -27.33 -6.06 -16.71
C PRO A 125 -26.13 -5.27 -17.28
N GLU A 126 -26.43 -4.27 -18.11
CA GLU A 126 -25.42 -3.49 -18.88
C GLU A 126 -24.62 -2.49 -18.02
N ASP A 127 -25.03 -2.22 -16.79
CA ASP A 127 -24.40 -1.20 -15.93
C ASP A 127 -23.43 -1.78 -14.88
N LEU A 128 -22.45 -2.55 -15.33
CA LEU A 128 -21.37 -3.05 -14.47
C LEU A 128 -20.24 -2.01 -14.33
N PRO A 129 -19.84 -1.60 -13.11
CA PRO A 129 -18.77 -0.63 -12.90
C PRO A 129 -17.42 -1.08 -13.50
N SER A 130 -16.64 -0.13 -14.05
CA SER A 130 -15.38 -0.34 -14.79
C SER A 130 -14.37 -1.33 -14.18
N TRP A 131 -14.35 -1.52 -12.86
CA TRP A 131 -13.47 -2.49 -12.20
C TRP A 131 -13.78 -3.96 -12.56
N HIS A 132 -15.03 -4.25 -12.96
CA HIS A 132 -15.50 -5.59 -13.32
C HIS A 132 -14.83 -6.12 -14.60
N VAL A 133 -14.55 -5.23 -15.56
CA VAL A 133 -13.85 -5.57 -16.81
C VAL A 133 -12.40 -5.97 -16.53
N LYS A 134 -11.73 -5.29 -15.59
CA LYS A 134 -10.35 -5.61 -15.17
C LYS A 134 -10.27 -6.94 -14.41
N LEU A 135 -11.26 -7.26 -13.59
CA LEU A 135 -11.33 -8.52 -12.86
C LEU A 135 -11.63 -9.72 -13.77
N ARG A 136 -12.48 -9.56 -14.79
CA ARG A 136 -12.65 -10.58 -15.85
C ARG A 136 -11.35 -10.87 -16.59
N GLY A 137 -10.57 -9.85 -16.95
CA GLY A 137 -9.27 -10.03 -17.60
C GLY A 137 -8.22 -10.73 -16.72
N PHE A 138 -8.27 -10.53 -15.40
CA PHE A 138 -7.39 -11.19 -14.44
C PHE A 138 -7.75 -12.68 -14.26
N LEU A 139 -9.04 -12.99 -14.13
CA LEU A 139 -9.51 -14.36 -13.92
C LEU A 139 -9.39 -15.23 -15.18
N TYR A 140 -9.57 -14.66 -16.38
CA TYR A 140 -9.41 -15.39 -17.64
C TYR A 140 -7.94 -15.80 -17.87
N ARG A 141 -6.99 -14.95 -17.47
CA ARG A 141 -5.54 -15.22 -17.60
C ARG A 141 -5.04 -16.27 -16.60
N HIS A 142 -5.64 -16.35 -15.41
CA HIS A 142 -5.33 -17.37 -14.41
C HIS A 142 -5.99 -18.74 -14.69
N SER A 143 -7.15 -18.75 -15.35
CA SER A 143 -7.83 -19.99 -15.77
C SER A 143 -7.07 -20.73 -16.87
N LEU A 144 -6.54 -20.02 -17.87
CA LEU A 144 -5.78 -20.63 -18.98
C LEU A 144 -4.43 -21.22 -18.55
N ALA A 145 -3.83 -20.71 -17.48
CA ALA A 145 -2.60 -21.28 -16.90
C ALA A 145 -2.84 -22.61 -16.16
N ALA A 146 -4.08 -22.87 -15.71
CA ALA A 146 -4.44 -24.13 -15.04
C ALA A 146 -4.77 -25.25 -16.05
N ILE A 147 -5.20 -24.90 -17.26
CA ILE A 147 -5.61 -25.88 -18.28
C ILE A 147 -4.43 -26.39 -19.12
N SER A 148 -3.32 -25.64 -19.19
CA SER A 148 -2.13 -26.00 -19.97
C SER A 148 -1.09 -26.83 -19.21
N SER A 149 -1.32 -27.16 -17.92
CA SER A 149 -0.43 -28.02 -17.12
C SER A 149 -0.93 -29.48 -17.01
N THR A 150 -2.02 -29.83 -17.69
CA THR A 150 -2.56 -31.20 -17.78
C THR A 150 -2.65 -31.67 -19.23
N ALA A 151 -1.56 -31.48 -19.98
CA ALA A 151 -1.30 -32.13 -21.28
C ALA A 151 0.10 -32.73 -21.25
#